data_AF-A0A6J5IUH7-F1
#
_entry.id   AF-A0A6J5IUH7-F1
#
_cell.length_a   1.000
_cell.length_b   1.000
_cell.length_c   1.000
_cell.angle_alpha   90.00
_cell.angle_beta   90.00
_cell.angle_gamma   90.00
#
_symmetry.space_group_name_H-M   'P 1'
#
loop_
_entity.id
_entity.type
_entity.pdbx_description
1 polymer ?
#
loop_
_entity_poly.entity_id
_entity_poly.type
_entity_poly.pdbx_seq_one_letter_code
_entity_poly.pdbx_strand_id
1 'polypeptide(L)' 'MRTTAGLVAGGIGVAPMPRVFVPMQPQGMTFCELKDAGSPLAYEPAIAYRTPSPLVDALRETARSAERELDLVWVM' A
#
# COMPACT_ATOMS: atom_id res chain seq x y z
N MET A 1 3.28 8.88 3.19
CA MET A 1 2.00 8.45 3.79
C MET A 1 1.76 8.95 5.22
N ARG A 2 2.75 8.92 6.15
CA ARG A 2 2.51 9.36 7.55
C ARG A 2 2.02 10.80 7.69
N THR A 3 2.54 11.74 6.88
CA THR A 3 2.08 13.14 6.88
C THR A 3 0.61 13.25 6.50
N THR A 4 0.18 12.59 5.41
CA THR A 4 -1.22 12.57 4.97
C THR A 4 -2.14 11.98 6.03
N ALA A 5 -1.74 10.86 6.63
CA ALA A 5 -2.46 10.24 7.75
C ALA A 5 -2.59 11.19 8.95
N GLY A 6 -1.52 11.92 9.30
CA GLY A 6 -1.56 12.91 10.38
C GLY A 6 -2.51 14.09 10.10
N LEU A 7 -2.58 14.53 8.84
CA LEU A 7 -3.52 15.58 8.43
C LEU A 7 -4.98 15.10 8.55
N VAL A 8 -5.29 13.91 8.05
CA VAL A 8 -6.64 13.33 8.15
C VAL A 8 -7.03 13.09 9.61
N ALA A 9 -6.12 12.57 10.44
CA ALA A 9 -6.33 12.41 11.89
C ALA A 9 -6.56 13.76 12.60
N GLY A 10 -5.97 14.84 12.09
CA GLY A 10 -6.20 16.21 12.54
C GLY A 10 -7.50 16.84 12.03
N GLY A 11 -8.36 16.08 11.34
CA GLY A 11 -9.63 16.55 10.78
C GLY A 11 -9.48 17.27 9.43
N ILE A 12 -8.32 17.17 8.76
CA ILE A 12 -8.07 17.83 7.49
C ILE A 12 -8.32 16.84 6.34
N GLY A 13 -9.56 16.84 5.84
CA GLY A 13 -9.96 16.17 4.61
C GLY A 13 -10.00 14.64 4.68
N VAL A 14 -9.97 14.00 3.51
CA VAL A 14 -9.93 12.55 3.31
C VAL A 14 -8.87 12.21 2.27
N ALA A 15 -8.30 11.01 2.35
CA ALA A 15 -7.28 10.57 1.40
C ALA A 15 -7.42 9.07 1.09
N PRO A 16 -7.21 8.64 -0.17
CA PRO A 16 -7.09 7.23 -0.49
C PRO A 16 -5.81 6.68 0.15
N MET A 17 -5.90 5.46 0.68
CA MET A 17 -4.81 4.83 1.42
C MET A 17 -4.73 3.35 1.04
N PRO A 18 -3.56 2.84 0.62
CA PRO A 18 -3.38 1.42 0.38
C PRO A 18 -3.73 0.59 1.61
N ARG A 19 -4.42 -0.53 1.39
CA ARG A 19 -4.92 -1.41 2.46
C ARG A 19 -3.81 -1.93 3.39
N VAL A 20 -2.58 -2.05 2.92
CA VAL A 20 -1.40 -2.43 3.74
C VAL A 20 -1.16 -1.50 4.94
N PHE A 21 -1.70 -0.27 4.93
CA PHE A 21 -1.54 0.68 6.03
C PHE A 21 -2.65 0.60 7.08
N VAL A 22 -3.74 -0.14 6.83
CA VAL A 22 -4.85 -0.32 7.78
C VAL A 22 -4.39 -0.89 9.13
N PRO A 23 -3.49 -1.91 9.19
CA PRO A 23 -3.03 -2.46 10.46
C PRO A 23 -2.28 -1.46 11.35
N MET A 24 -1.75 -0.37 10.79
CA MET A 24 -1.07 0.66 11.60
C MET A 24 -2.05 1.44 12.49
N GLN A 25 -3.37 1.33 12.25
CA GLN A 25 -4.47 1.95 12.99
C GLN A 25 -4.11 3.28 13.69
N PRO A 26 -3.83 4.36 12.94
CA PRO A 26 -3.52 5.63 13.57
C PRO A 26 -4.76 6.14 14.31
N GLN A 27 -4.59 6.58 15.56
CA GLN A 27 -5.68 7.09 16.38
C GLN A 27 -6.37 8.29 15.70
N GLY A 28 -7.69 8.36 15.83
CA GLY A 28 -8.48 9.47 15.29
C GLY A 28 -8.84 9.36 13.80
N MET A 29 -8.63 8.20 13.18
CA MET A 29 -9.03 7.96 11.79
C MET A 29 -10.01 6.78 11.67
N THR A 30 -10.83 6.81 10.62
CA THR A 30 -11.68 5.70 10.20
C THR A 30 -11.34 5.34 8.76
N PHE A 31 -11.17 4.05 8.50
CA PHE A 31 -10.97 3.53 7.15
C PHE A 31 -12.31 3.15 6.54
N CYS A 32 -12.50 3.52 5.27
CA CYS A 32 -13.68 3.17 4.48
C CYS A 32 -13.20 2.56 3.16
N GLU A 33 -13.69 1.36 2.85
CA GLU A 33 -13.38 0.70 1.59
C GLU A 33 -14.01 1.46 0.42
N LEU A 34 -13.26 1.64 -0.67
CA LEU A 34 -13.78 2.18 -1.91
C LEU A 34 -14.80 1.20 -2.52
N LYS A 35 -15.95 1.73 -2.93
CA LYS A 35 -17.05 0.98 -3.53
C LYS A 35 -17.32 1.51 -4.94
N ASP A 36 -18.10 0.76 -5.71
CA ASP A 36 -18.55 1.11 -7.06
C ASP A 36 -17.47 1.03 -8.16
N ALA A 37 -17.88 1.37 -9.38
CA ALA A 37 -17.09 1.18 -10.60
C ALA A 37 -15.73 1.89 -10.49
N GLY A 38 -14.66 1.15 -10.79
CA GLY A 38 -13.28 1.62 -10.65
C GLY A 38 -12.61 1.21 -9.33
N SER A 39 -13.33 0.54 -8.43
CA SER A 39 -12.80 -0.03 -7.18
C SER A 39 -12.73 -1.58 -7.23
N PRO A 40 -11.72 -2.21 -6.60
CA PRO A 40 -10.57 -1.59 -5.94
C PRO A 40 -9.64 -0.90 -6.95
N LEU A 41 -8.93 0.17 -6.52
CA LEU A 41 -7.96 0.77 -7.42
C LEU A 41 -6.71 -0.11 -7.48
N ALA A 42 -6.38 -0.57 -8.68
CA ALA A 42 -5.19 -1.39 -8.90
C ALA A 42 -3.93 -0.61 -8.49
N TYR A 43 -3.15 -1.19 -7.58
CA TYR A 43 -1.89 -0.65 -7.11
C TYR A 43 -0.86 -1.78 -7.11
N GLU A 44 0.19 -1.69 -7.92
CA GLU A 44 1.25 -2.70 -7.95
C GLU A 44 2.57 -2.07 -7.47
N PRO A 45 3.22 -2.63 -6.42
CA PRO A 45 4.56 -2.21 -6.06
C PRO A 45 5.55 -2.66 -7.14
N ALA A 46 6.51 -1.79 -7.46
CA ALA A 46 7.55 -2.07 -8.43
C ALA A 46 8.93 -1.77 -7.82
N ILE A 47 9.90 -2.61 -8.19
CA ILE A 47 11.31 -2.39 -7.85
C ILE A 47 11.99 -1.78 -9.08
N ALA A 48 12.38 -0.53 -8.97
CA ALA A 48 13.19 0.13 -9.99
C ALA A 48 14.68 -0.11 -9.72
N TYR A 49 15.44 -0.45 -10.76
CA TYR A 49 16.87 -0.71 -10.68
C TYR A 49 17.57 -0.24 -11.95
N ARG A 50 18.86 0.11 -11.84
CA ARG A 50 19.64 0.66 -12.95
C ARG A 50 20.03 -0.39 -14.00
N THR A 51 20.49 -1.55 -13.54
CA THR A 51 21.03 -2.61 -14.40
C THR A 51 20.41 -3.95 -14.00
N PRO A 52 19.89 -4.73 -14.96
CA PRO A 52 19.41 -6.09 -14.68
C PRO A 52 20.52 -6.98 -14.11
N SER A 53 20.19 -7.79 -13.12
CA SER A 53 21.13 -8.77 -12.56
C SER A 53 20.39 -9.90 -11.86
N PRO A 54 21.02 -11.08 -11.70
CA PRO A 54 20.42 -12.20 -10.97
C PRO A 54 20.03 -11.85 -9.53
N LEU A 55 20.74 -10.91 -8.89
CA LEU A 55 20.40 -10.43 -7.54
C LEU A 55 19.10 -9.63 -7.52
N VAL A 56 18.86 -8.83 -8.55
CA VAL A 56 17.62 -8.07 -8.70
C VAL A 56 16.44 -9.02 -8.95
N ASP A 57 16.64 -10.04 -9.77
CA ASP A 57 15.62 -11.06 -10.03
C ASP A 57 15.29 -11.84 -8.74
N ALA A 58 16.31 -12.25 -8.00
CA ALA A 58 16.15 -12.91 -6.70
C ALA A 58 15.39 -12.00 -5.70
N LEU A 59 15.76 -10.73 -5.60
CA LEU A 59 15.07 -9.77 -4.73
C LEU A 59 13.60 -9.60 -5.11
N ARG A 60 13.30 -9.51 -6.41
CA ARG A 60 11.93 -9.40 -6.92
C ARG A 60 11.09 -10.62 -6.54
N GLU A 61 11.64 -11.82 -6.69
CA GLU A 61 10.92 -13.04 -6.33
C GLU A 61 10.75 -13.20 -4.82
N THR A 62 11.77 -12.83 -4.04
CA THR A 62 11.66 -12.79 -2.57
C THR A 62 10.58 -11.81 -2.12
N ALA A 63 10.54 -10.60 -2.69
CA ALA A 63 9.52 -9.61 -2.37
C ALA A 63 8.11 -10.13 -2.70
N ARG A 64 7.90 -10.71 -3.89
CA ARG A 64 6.61 -11.30 -4.28
C ARG A 64 6.19 -12.47 -3.41
N SER A 65 7.15 -13.27 -2.94
CA SER A 65 6.87 -14.37 -2.01
C SER A 65 6.44 -13.85 -0.64
N ALA A 66 7.12 -12.83 -0.12
CA ALA A 66 6.75 -12.18 1.13
C ALA A 66 5.37 -11.53 1.07
N GLU A 67 5.00 -10.90 -0.06
CA GLU A 67 3.65 -10.35 -0.27
C GLU A 67 2.57 -11.42 -0.14
N ARG A 68 2.79 -12.59 -0.75
CA ARG A 68 1.86 -13.73 -0.65
C ARG A 68 1.78 -14.30 0.76
N GLU A 69 2.92 -14.45 1.43
CA GLU A 69 3.00 -15.01 2.79
C GLU A 69 2.31 -14.10 3.83
N LEU A 70 2.47 -12.79 3.67
CA LEU A 70 1.93 -11.78 4.57
C LEU A 70 0.51 -11.33 4.17
N ASP A 71 -0.09 -11.95 3.15
CA ASP A 71 -1.39 -11.59 2.57
C ASP A 71 -1.50 -10.08 2.29
N LEU A 72 -0.42 -9.48 1.77
CA LEU A 72 -0.35 -8.06 1.47
C LEU A 72 -1.18 -7.76 0.24
N VAL A 73 -2.38 -7.21 0.46
CA VAL A 73 -3.23 -6.72 -0.63
C VAL A 73 -2.85 -5.29 -0.97
N TRP A 74 -2.22 -5.12 -2.12
CA TRP A 74 -1.88 -3.83 -2.71
C TRP A 74 -3.07 -3.29 -3.52
N VAL A 75 -4.03 -2.72 -2.82
CA VAL A 75 -5.16 -2.00 -3.41
C VAL A 75 -5.43 -0.74 -2.59
N MET A 76 -5.92 0.30 -3.25
CA MET A 76 -6.51 1.47 -2.57
C MET A 76 -8.04 1.39 -2.58
#